data_AF-A0A939YAC3-F1
#
_entry.id   AF-A0A939YAC3-F1
#
_cell.length_a   1.000
_cell.length_b   1.000
_cell.length_c   1.000
_cell.angle_alpha   90.00
_cell.angle_beta   90.00
_cell.angle_gamma   90.00
#
_symmetry.space_group_name_H-M   'P 1'
#
loop_
_entity.id
_entity.type
_entity.pdbx_description
1 polymer ?
#
loop_
_entity_poly.entity_id
_entity_poly.type
_entity_poly.pdbx_seq_one_letter_code
_entity_poly.pdbx_strand_id
1 'polypeptide(L)' 'KYLRDGSIILFHDLYLNSIEAFKRVTEILEAKGYVFVTVAQLMDLNSTTTTGKRYWGAYYHDK' A
#
# COMPACT_ATOMS: atom_id res chain seq x y z
N LYS A 1 -6.47 -10.29 3.77
CA LYS A 1 -6.69 -8.99 4.44
C LYS A 1 -7.40 -8.08 3.45
N TYR A 2 -8.39 -7.32 3.90
CA TYR A 2 -9.14 -6.38 3.06
C TYR A 2 -8.40 -5.05 2.94
N LEU A 3 -8.63 -4.34 1.84
CA LEU A 3 -8.11 -2.99 1.62
C LEU A 3 -8.71 -2.00 2.63
N ARG A 4 -7.85 -1.15 3.18
CA ARG A 4 -8.19 -0.05 4.10
C ARG A 4 -7.19 1.09 3.97
N ASP A 5 -7.49 2.22 4.59
CA ASP A 5 -6.53 3.30 4.75
C ASP A 5 -5.17 2.79 5.27
N GLY A 6 -4.09 3.29 4.69
CA GLY A 6 -2.74 2.88 5.03
C GLY A 6 -2.32 1.48 4.55
N SER A 7 -3.05 0.82 3.64
CA SER A 7 -2.66 -0.52 3.16
C SER A 7 -1.44 -0.49 2.25
N ILE A 8 -0.53 -1.47 2.41
CA ILE A 8 0.51 -1.79 1.43
C ILE A 8 -0.02 -2.89 0.52
N ILE A 9 -0.04 -2.65 -0.80
CA ILE A 9 -0.54 -3.60 -1.79
C ILE A 9 0.67 -4.27 -2.47
N LEU A 10 0.70 -5.61 -2.42
CA LEU A 10 1.74 -6.40 -3.08
C LEU A 10 1.32 -6.75 -4.51
N PHE A 11 2.16 -6.42 -5.48
CA PHE A 11 2.08 -6.85 -6.87
C PHE A 11 3.42 -7.44 -7.31
N HIS A 12 3.39 -8.28 -8.34
CA HIS A 12 4.57 -8.74 -9.06
C HIS A 12 4.49 -8.20 -10.50
N ASP A 13 5.49 -7.47 -10.95
CA ASP A 13 5.59 -6.87 -12.30
C ASP A 13 6.14 -7.84 -13.36
N LEU A 14 6.34 -9.10 -13.00
CA LEU A 14 6.93 -10.15 -13.84
C LEU A 14 5.98 -10.67 -14.93
N TYR A 15 4.70 -10.33 -14.87
CA TYR A 15 3.68 -10.89 -15.77
C TYR A 15 2.81 -9.78 -16.38
N LEU A 16 2.59 -9.84 -17.70
CA LEU A 16 1.80 -8.86 -18.44
C LEU A 16 0.37 -8.72 -17.89
N ASN A 17 -0.21 -9.82 -17.40
CA ASN A 17 -1.53 -9.81 -16.76
C ASN A 17 -1.58 -8.95 -15.49
N SER A 18 -0.46 -8.78 -14.80
CA SER A 18 -0.35 -8.01 -13.55
C SER A 18 -0.31 -6.51 -13.83
N ILE A 19 0.26 -6.11 -14.97
CA ILE A 19 0.26 -4.72 -15.44
C ILE A 19 -1.17 -4.28 -15.77
N GLU A 20 -1.92 -5.08 -16.53
CA GLU A 20 -3.30 -4.76 -16.89
C GLU A 20 -4.23 -4.76 -15.67
N ALA A 21 -4.02 -5.67 -14.72
CA ALA A 21 -4.72 -5.65 -13.45
C ALA A 21 -4.39 -4.40 -12.63
N PHE A 22 -3.11 -3.99 -12.58
CA PHE A 22 -2.67 -2.81 -11.85
C PHE A 22 -3.36 -1.53 -12.36
N LYS A 23 -3.41 -1.31 -13.68
CA LYS A 23 -4.09 -0.16 -14.30
C LYS A 23 -5.57 -0.06 -13.88
N ARG A 24 -6.29 -1.17 -13.91
CA ARG A 24 -7.71 -1.19 -13.49
C ARG A 24 -7.87 -0.93 -12.00
N VAL A 25 -6.98 -1.49 -11.18
CA VAL A 25 -7.03 -1.29 -9.73
C VAL A 25 -6.73 0.17 -9.38
N THR A 26 -5.76 0.81 -10.03
CA THR A 26 -5.43 2.22 -9.77
C THR A 26 -6.62 3.13 -10.04
N GLU A 27 -7.30 2.97 -11.18
CA GLU A 27 -8.50 3.75 -11.51
C GLU A 27 -9.62 3.58 -10.47
N ILE A 28 -9.89 2.34 -10.04
CA ILE A 28 -10.93 2.05 -9.05
C ILE A 28 -10.60 2.67 -7.68
N LEU A 29 -9.33 2.69 -7.28
CA LEU A 29 -8.91 3.20 -5.98
C LEU A 29 -8.87 4.73 -5.95
N GLU A 30 -8.40 5.37 -7.01
CA GLU A 30 -8.45 6.83 -7.15
C GLU A 30 -9.90 7.34 -7.14
N ALA A 31 -10.81 6.66 -7.86
CA ALA A 31 -12.24 7.00 -7.85
C ALA A 31 -12.90 6.84 -6.46
N LYS A 32 -12.30 6.01 -5.58
CA LYS A 32 -12.73 5.84 -4.18
C LYS A 32 -12.06 6.83 -3.22
N GLY A 33 -11.22 7.74 -3.72
CA GLY A 33 -10.54 8.77 -2.93
C GLY A 33 -9.21 8.31 -2.31
N TYR A 34 -8.66 7.16 -2.71
CA TYR A 34 -7.33 6.76 -2.26
C TYR A 34 -6.24 7.53 -3.01
N VAL A 35 -5.12 7.77 -2.32
CA VAL A 35 -3.92 8.36 -2.90
C VAL A 35 -2.81 7.31 -2.90
N PHE A 36 -2.18 7.10 -4.05
CA PHE A 36 -1.01 6.25 -4.17
C PHE A 36 0.23 7.02 -3.68
N VAL A 37 0.93 6.42 -2.72
CA VAL A 37 2.14 6.98 -2.12
C VAL A 37 3.25 5.93 -2.14
N THR A 38 4.49 6.39 -2.07
CA THR A 38 5.63 5.50 -1.81
C THR A 38 5.56 4.94 -0.39
N VAL A 39 6.25 3.82 -0.14
CA VAL A 39 6.36 3.28 1.22
C VAL A 39 6.99 4.30 2.18
N ALA A 40 7.96 5.09 1.73
CA ALA A 40 8.57 6.14 2.56
C ALA A 40 7.54 7.20 2.99
N GLN A 41 6.79 7.76 2.04
CA GLN A 41 5.72 8.71 2.32
C GLN A 41 4.62 8.12 3.21
N LEU A 42 4.27 6.84 3.00
CA LEU A 42 3.32 6.13 3.85
C LEU A 42 3.82 6.03 5.30
N MET A 43 5.13 5.82 5.49
CA MET A 43 5.73 5.77 6.82
C MET A 43 5.83 7.15 7.46
N ASP A 44 5.99 8.22 6.68
CA ASP A 44 5.97 9.59 7.21
C ASP A 44 4.60 9.98 7.81
N LEU A 45 3.51 9.35 7.34
CA LEU A 45 2.18 9.48 7.95
C LEU A 45 2.10 8.84 9.35
N ASN A 46 3.04 7.96 9.70
CA ASN A 46 3.12 7.32 10.99
C ASN A 46 4.46 7.59 11.68
N SER A 47 4.45 8.46 12.69
CA SER A 47 5.62 8.93 13.46
C SER A 47 6.39 7.85 14.26
N THR A 48 6.09 6.57 14.08
CA THR A 48 6.66 5.43 14.84
C THR A 48 7.59 4.54 14.03
N THR A 49 8.02 4.96 12.84
CA THR A 49 9.00 4.19 12.07
C THR A 49 10.31 4.06 12.84
N THR A 50 10.71 2.83 13.17
CA THR A 50 11.88 2.53 14.01
C THR A 50 12.69 1.41 13.38
N THR A 51 14.02 1.55 13.40
CA THR A 51 14.95 0.52 12.91
C THR A 51 14.68 -0.84 13.57
N GLY A 52 14.67 -1.90 12.77
CA GLY A 52 14.48 -3.29 13.22
C GLY A 52 13.03 -3.74 13.38
N LYS A 53 12.04 -2.87 13.10
CA LYS A 53 10.61 -3.22 13.10
C LYS A 53 10.14 -3.66 11.71
N ARG A 54 9.07 -4.47 11.69
CA ARG A 54 8.40 -4.94 10.46
C ARG A 54 7.06 -4.20 10.30
N TYR A 55 6.71 -3.89 9.06
CA TYR A 55 5.51 -3.14 8.71
C TYR A 55 4.70 -3.92 7.66
N TRP A 56 3.38 -3.90 7.80
CA TRP A 56 2.42 -4.52 6.86
C TRP A 56 1.39 -3.51 6.34
N GLY A 57 1.59 -2.23 6.65
CA GLY A 57 0.69 -1.10 6.44
C GLY A 57 1.21 0.12 7.21
N ALA A 58 0.56 1.26 7.05
CA ALA A 58 0.89 2.50 7.76
C ALA A 58 0.79 2.31 9.28
N TYR A 59 -0.20 1.57 9.75
CA TYR A 59 -0.47 1.42 11.18
C TYR A 59 0.08 0.10 11.73
N TYR A 60 0.75 0.20 12.89
CA TYR A 60 1.20 -0.98 13.62
C TYR A 60 -0.03 -1.74 14.12
N HIS A 61 -0.06 -3.05 13.86
CA HIS A 61 -1.02 -3.94 14.47
C HIS A 61 -0.25 -4.81 15.44
N ASP A 62 -0.47 -4.62 16.75
CA ASP A 62 -0.10 -5.66 17.71
C ASP A 62 -0.83 -6.94 17.30
N LYS A 63 -0.07 -8.02 17.24
CA LYS A 63 -0.60 -9.35 16.96
C LYS A 63 -1.26 -9.91 18.21
#